data_AF-A0A5M3N6P5-F1
#
_entry.id   AF-A0A5M3N6P5-F1
#
_cell.length_a   1.000
_cell.length_b   1.000
_cell.length_c   1.000
_cell.angle_alpha   90.00
_cell.angle_beta   90.00
_cell.angle_gamma   90.00
#
_symmetry.space_group_name_H-M   'P 1'
#
loop_
_entity.id
_entity.type
_entity.pdbx_description
1 polymer ?
#
loop_
_entity_poly.entity_id
_entity_poly.type
_entity_poly.pdbx_seq_one_letter_code
_entity_poly.pdbx_strand_id
1 'polypeptide(L)'
;MVRRIASQVHKQAARLMRVGYLKQEPVWFQAVLDHPPLSLPPKAPPARPDHERKLERRRINPSTTLRPPKNSPLPIFYLEDEVRRQFFRDHPFESFRAISLVEDANVESEHPIQGKEWTRLRQRGRNPSAEDAIRFAVNLHQNHDMSLSSAYARAVAQFRSLRAEHEAATSAAKMEAEAYGTIFPSETDRSFEKEEKQLYSEADQKALDRGALIAQKRWKAILDVQSGMGGWSRGQDYMSLWQQGVRPSFTQVPDGALGTSEMLQEEERLKIQAERSSRPPVDQVDFMGVRRTTQ
;
A
#
# COMPACT_ATOMS: atom_id res chain seq x y z
N MET A 1 -39.02 -16.58 -12.59
CA MET A 1 -37.74 -16.63 -13.31
C MET A 1 -37.04 -17.96 -13.02
N VAL A 2 -36.74 -18.77 -14.04
CA VAL A 2 -36.01 -20.04 -13.86
C VAL A 2 -34.56 -19.72 -13.47
N ARG A 3 -34.07 -20.27 -12.36
CA ARG A 3 -32.68 -20.11 -11.94
C ARG A 3 -31.77 -20.76 -12.98
N ARG A 4 -30.96 -19.96 -13.67
CA ARG A 4 -29.93 -20.45 -14.59
C ARG A 4 -28.70 -20.81 -13.76
N ILE A 5 -28.40 -22.11 -13.67
CA ILE A 5 -27.23 -22.60 -12.93
C ILE A 5 -26.17 -23.01 -13.96
N ALA A 6 -24.99 -22.40 -13.89
CA ALA A 6 -23.91 -22.62 -14.86
C ALA A 6 -23.44 -24.09 -14.91
N SER A 7 -23.47 -24.82 -13.78
CA SER A 7 -23.11 -26.25 -13.75
C SER A 7 -24.16 -27.17 -14.38
N GLN A 8 -25.33 -26.66 -14.75
CA GLN A 8 -26.44 -27.47 -15.31
C GLN A 8 -26.67 -27.20 -16.81
N VAL A 9 -25.71 -26.59 -17.50
CA VAL A 9 -25.82 -26.26 -18.93
C VAL A 9 -26.02 -27.51 -19.78
N HIS A 10 -25.33 -28.62 -19.50
CA HIS A 10 -25.54 -29.90 -20.18
C HIS A 10 -26.99 -30.42 -19.99
N LYS A 11 -27.58 -30.28 -18.80
CA LYS A 11 -28.99 -30.68 -18.56
C LYS A 11 -29.97 -29.82 -19.37
N GLN A 12 -29.68 -28.53 -19.51
CA GLN A 12 -30.50 -27.63 -20.33
C GLN A 12 -30.34 -27.92 -21.82
N ALA A 13 -29.13 -28.12 -22.33
CA ALA A 13 -28.87 -28.50 -23.71
C ALA A 13 -29.55 -29.83 -24.06
N ALA A 14 -29.42 -30.84 -23.20
CA ALA A 14 -30.11 -32.13 -23.36
C ALA A 14 -31.63 -31.96 -23.43
N ARG A 15 -32.21 -31.07 -22.61
CA ARG A 15 -33.65 -30.77 -22.65
C ARG A 15 -34.05 -30.09 -23.96
N LEU A 16 -33.26 -29.14 -24.45
CA LEU A 16 -33.53 -28.44 -25.71
C LEU A 16 -33.38 -29.36 -26.93
N MET A 17 -32.41 -30.28 -26.92
CA MET A 17 -32.27 -31.33 -27.94
C MET A 17 -33.45 -32.29 -27.92
N ARG A 18 -33.92 -32.72 -26.74
CA ARG A 18 -35.08 -33.61 -26.61
C ARG A 18 -36.37 -33.01 -27.17
N VAL A 19 -36.55 -31.70 -27.02
CA VAL A 19 -37.71 -30.96 -27.57
C VAL A 19 -37.53 -30.68 -29.08
N GLY A 20 -36.35 -30.96 -29.66
CA GLY A 20 -36.05 -30.68 -31.06
C GLY A 20 -35.74 -29.21 -31.36
N TYR A 21 -35.50 -28.40 -30.33
CA TYR A 21 -35.13 -26.98 -30.50
C TYR A 21 -33.67 -26.84 -30.97
N LEU A 22 -32.79 -27.69 -30.44
CA LEU A 22 -31.43 -27.86 -30.95
C LEU A 22 -31.41 -29.06 -31.90
N LYS A 23 -31.19 -28.80 -33.19
CA LYS A 23 -31.14 -29.83 -34.24
C LYS A 23 -29.83 -30.62 -34.27
N GLN A 24 -28.74 -29.96 -33.89
CA GLN A 24 -27.41 -30.56 -33.84
C GLN A 24 -26.88 -30.48 -32.42
N GLU A 25 -26.17 -31.53 -32.02
CA GLU A 25 -25.49 -31.58 -30.75
C GLU A 25 -24.31 -30.61 -30.73
N PRO A 26 -24.17 -29.78 -29.68
CA PRO A 26 -22.99 -28.93 -29.54
C PRO A 26 -21.71 -29.76 -29.38
N VAL A 27 -20.63 -29.34 -30.04
CA VAL A 27 -19.33 -30.05 -30.03
C VAL A 27 -18.79 -30.30 -28.61
N TRP A 28 -19.07 -29.41 -27.65
CA TRP A 28 -18.62 -29.54 -26.26
C TRP A 28 -19.49 -30.51 -25.42
N PHE A 29 -20.67 -30.92 -25.90
CA PHE A 29 -21.64 -31.65 -25.08
C PHE A 29 -21.13 -33.02 -24.62
N GLN A 30 -20.51 -33.79 -25.52
CA GLN A 30 -19.92 -35.10 -25.21
C GLN A 30 -18.82 -34.98 -24.15
N ALA A 31 -17.89 -34.04 -24.32
CA ALA A 31 -16.81 -33.79 -23.37
C ALA A 31 -17.32 -33.44 -21.97
N VAL A 32 -18.44 -32.73 -21.86
CA VAL A 32 -19.07 -32.39 -20.57
C VAL A 32 -19.84 -33.58 -19.96
N LEU A 33 -20.30 -34.54 -20.76
CA LEU A 33 -20.88 -35.78 -20.25
C LEU A 33 -19.80 -36.72 -19.69
N ASP A 34 -18.63 -36.77 -20.35
CA ASP A 34 -17.48 -37.55 -19.91
C ASP A 34 -16.84 -36.95 -18.64
N HIS A 35 -16.82 -35.62 -18.56
CA HIS A 35 -16.30 -34.86 -17.43
C HIS A 35 -17.37 -33.94 -16.82
N PRO A 36 -18.35 -34.50 -16.08
CA PRO A 36 -19.44 -33.72 -15.53
C PRO A 36 -18.92 -32.69 -14.51
N PRO A 37 -19.47 -31.45 -14.51
CA PRO A 37 -19.05 -30.45 -13.54
C PRO A 37 -19.43 -30.87 -12.12
N LEU A 38 -18.53 -30.66 -11.17
CA LEU A 38 -18.77 -30.93 -9.75
C LEU A 38 -19.97 -30.12 -9.26
N SER A 39 -20.93 -30.80 -8.61
CA SER A 39 -22.03 -30.11 -7.94
C SER A 39 -21.48 -29.35 -6.73
N LEU A 40 -21.75 -28.05 -6.65
CA LEU A 40 -21.36 -27.25 -5.49
C LEU A 40 -21.97 -27.87 -4.22
N PRO A 41 -21.16 -28.24 -3.21
CA PRO A 41 -21.68 -28.79 -1.97
C PRO A 41 -22.58 -27.77 -1.27
N PRO A 42 -23.55 -28.23 -0.46
CA PRO A 42 -24.33 -27.32 0.37
C PRO A 42 -23.40 -26.53 1.29
N LYS A 43 -23.79 -25.30 1.58
CA LYS A 43 -23.13 -24.42 2.54
C LYS A 43 -23.09 -25.09 3.93
N ALA A 44 -22.01 -25.80 4.22
CA ALA A 44 -21.77 -26.50 5.49
C ALA A 44 -20.89 -25.66 6.42
N PRO A 45 -21.07 -25.73 7.75
CA PRO A 45 -20.11 -25.14 8.68
C PRO A 45 -18.72 -25.77 8.47
N PRO A 46 -17.63 -25.03 8.70
CA PRO A 46 -16.28 -25.55 8.53
C PRO A 46 -16.06 -26.78 9.41
N ALA A 47 -15.42 -27.81 8.85
CA ALA A 47 -14.97 -28.95 9.63
C ALA A 47 -13.89 -28.47 10.61
N ARG A 48 -14.09 -28.71 11.91
CA ARG A 48 -13.10 -28.33 12.92
C ARG A 48 -11.94 -29.33 12.89
N PRO A 49 -10.68 -28.86 12.89
CA PRO A 49 -9.54 -29.77 12.90
C PRO A 49 -9.45 -30.55 14.22
N ASP A 50 -8.93 -31.78 14.16
CA ASP A 50 -8.97 -32.73 15.29
C ASP A 50 -8.19 -32.28 16.53
N HIS A 51 -7.17 -31.42 16.36
CA HIS A 51 -6.39 -30.88 17.48
C HIS A 51 -7.22 -29.94 18.37
N GLU A 52 -8.15 -29.17 17.80
CA GLU A 52 -9.09 -28.33 18.55
C GLU A 52 -10.26 -29.13 19.13
N ARG A 53 -10.61 -30.26 18.49
CA ARG A 53 -11.73 -31.13 18.89
C ARG A 53 -11.56 -31.70 20.32
N LYS A 54 -10.31 -31.83 20.80
CA LYS A 54 -10.01 -32.30 22.17
C LYS A 54 -10.15 -31.22 23.24
N LEU A 55 -9.98 -29.94 22.90
CA LEU A 55 -9.97 -28.83 23.87
C LEU A 55 -11.37 -28.45 24.39
N GLU A 56 -12.42 -28.79 23.64
CA GLU A 56 -13.80 -28.34 23.91
C GLU A 56 -14.66 -29.22 24.82
N ARG A 57 -14.13 -30.26 25.46
CA ARG A 57 -14.86 -30.88 26.61
C ARG A 57 -14.89 -29.98 27.86
N ARG A 58 -14.44 -28.72 27.75
CA ARG A 58 -14.59 -27.70 28.78
C ARG A 58 -16.01 -27.12 28.76
N ARG A 59 -16.85 -27.69 29.64
CA ARG A 59 -18.07 -27.13 30.26
C ARG A 59 -18.59 -25.85 29.61
N ILE A 60 -19.42 -26.02 28.57
CA ILE A 60 -20.23 -24.94 28.01
C ILE A 60 -21.25 -24.54 29.09
N ASN A 61 -21.21 -23.28 29.53
CA ASN A 61 -22.23 -22.73 30.42
C ASN A 61 -23.60 -22.77 29.70
N PRO A 62 -24.66 -23.31 30.33
CA PRO A 62 -25.95 -23.55 29.67
C PRO A 62 -26.72 -22.27 29.30
N SER A 63 -26.22 -21.09 29.64
CA SER A 63 -26.92 -19.80 29.49
C SER A 63 -26.71 -19.12 28.14
N THR A 64 -25.81 -19.60 27.29
CA THR A 64 -25.63 -19.04 25.94
C THR A 64 -26.54 -19.77 24.97
N THR A 65 -27.58 -19.07 24.50
CA THR A 65 -28.50 -19.52 23.45
C THR A 65 -27.75 -20.23 22.33
N LEU A 66 -28.19 -21.44 21.98
CA LEU A 66 -27.63 -22.32 20.94
C LEU A 66 -27.73 -21.66 19.56
N ARG A 67 -26.86 -20.68 19.29
CA ARG A 67 -26.73 -20.10 17.97
C ARG A 67 -26.06 -21.14 17.07
N PRO A 68 -26.62 -21.43 15.89
CA PRO A 68 -25.94 -22.32 14.95
C PRO A 68 -24.56 -21.74 14.62
N PRO A 69 -23.52 -22.59 14.47
CA PRO A 69 -22.18 -22.11 14.13
C PRO A 69 -22.25 -21.28 12.84
N LYS A 70 -21.59 -20.13 12.86
CA LYS A 70 -21.54 -19.25 11.70
C LYS A 70 -20.88 -19.98 10.53
N ASN A 71 -21.51 -19.93 9.36
CA ASN A 71 -20.95 -20.49 8.14
C ASN A 71 -19.92 -19.53 7.51
N SER A 72 -18.83 -19.29 8.25
CA SER A 72 -17.65 -18.57 7.80
C SER A 72 -16.43 -19.46 8.01
N PRO A 73 -15.40 -19.38 7.15
CA PRO A 73 -14.17 -20.13 7.35
C PRO A 73 -13.55 -19.79 8.71
N LEU A 74 -12.92 -20.78 9.34
CA LEU A 74 -12.16 -20.59 10.58
C LEU A 74 -10.86 -19.84 10.26
N PRO A 75 -10.43 -18.91 11.12
CA PRO A 75 -9.11 -18.29 10.97
C PRO A 75 -8.02 -19.36 11.13
N ILE A 76 -7.01 -19.32 10.28
CA ILE A 76 -5.84 -20.20 10.37
C ILE A 76 -4.88 -19.56 11.36
N PHE A 77 -4.43 -20.35 12.34
CA PHE A 77 -3.53 -19.90 13.38
C PHE A 77 -2.41 -20.92 13.59
N TYR A 78 -1.18 -20.41 13.70
CA TYR A 78 0.02 -21.20 13.93
C TYR A 78 0.71 -20.75 15.23
N LEU A 79 1.37 -21.68 15.94
CA LEU A 79 2.13 -21.34 17.14
C LEU A 79 3.30 -20.41 16.81
N GLU A 80 3.85 -20.56 15.62
CA GLU A 80 4.86 -19.71 15.02
C GLU A 80 4.42 -18.24 14.98
N ASP A 81 3.13 -17.95 14.78
CA ASP A 81 2.63 -16.57 14.69
C ASP A 81 2.73 -15.82 16.02
N GLU A 82 2.53 -16.50 17.15
CA GLU A 82 2.74 -15.90 18.47
C GLU A 82 4.21 -15.57 18.69
N VAL A 83 5.09 -16.51 18.33
CA VAL A 83 6.54 -16.32 18.45
C VAL A 83 7.03 -15.23 17.51
N ARG A 84 6.52 -15.13 16.27
CA ARG A 84 6.82 -14.04 15.33
C ARG A 84 6.49 -12.67 15.91
N ARG A 85 5.27 -12.52 16.44
CA ARG A 85 4.81 -11.25 17.03
C ARG A 85 5.73 -10.82 18.17
N GLN A 86 6.10 -11.75 19.04
CA GLN A 86 7.03 -11.47 20.14
C GLN A 86 8.44 -11.14 19.61
N PHE A 87 8.94 -11.92 18.66
CA PHE A 87 10.28 -11.76 18.08
C PHE A 87 10.48 -10.38 17.46
N PHE A 88 9.57 -9.96 16.58
CA PHE A 88 9.67 -8.66 15.89
C PHE A 88 9.33 -7.48 16.80
N ARG A 89 8.57 -7.69 17.86
CA ARG A 89 8.38 -6.68 18.91
C ARG A 89 9.67 -6.41 19.68
N ASP A 90 10.40 -7.48 20.02
CA ASP A 90 11.68 -7.37 20.73
C ASP A 90 12.83 -6.90 19.81
N HIS A 91 12.75 -7.20 18.51
CA HIS A 91 13.78 -6.91 17.51
C HIS A 91 13.21 -6.13 16.31
N PRO A 92 12.83 -4.85 16.49
CA PRO A 92 12.21 -4.06 15.42
C PRO A 92 13.14 -3.92 14.21
N PHE A 93 14.45 -3.83 14.42
CA PHE A 93 15.40 -3.65 13.31
C PHE A 93 15.58 -4.89 12.42
N GLU A 94 15.16 -6.08 12.87
CA GLU A 94 15.14 -7.24 11.99
C GLU A 94 14.07 -7.12 10.90
N SER A 95 13.03 -6.31 11.12
CA SER A 95 12.00 -6.05 10.09
C SER A 95 12.50 -5.21 8.91
N PHE A 96 13.58 -4.43 9.08
CA PHE A 96 14.18 -3.65 8.00
C PHE A 96 15.10 -4.48 7.10
N ARG A 97 15.41 -5.72 7.48
CA ARG A 97 16.19 -6.61 6.62
C ARG A 97 15.32 -7.04 5.44
N ALA A 98 15.81 -6.80 4.23
CA ALA A 98 15.11 -7.18 3.02
C ALA A 98 14.93 -8.70 2.94
N ILE A 99 13.71 -9.12 2.60
CA ILE A 99 13.33 -10.53 2.38
C ILE A 99 12.56 -10.59 1.05
N SER A 100 12.83 -11.60 0.24
CA SER A 100 12.01 -11.90 -0.94
C SER A 100 10.73 -12.61 -0.51
N LEU A 101 9.57 -12.07 -0.91
CA LEU A 101 8.27 -12.73 -0.76
C LEU A 101 7.86 -13.47 -2.04
N VAL A 102 8.66 -13.38 -3.09
CA VAL A 102 8.42 -14.11 -4.34
C VAL A 102 8.76 -15.57 -4.09
N GLU A 103 7.74 -16.43 -4.21
CA GLU A 103 7.89 -17.88 -4.12
C GLU A 103 8.45 -18.42 -5.45
N ASP A 104 9.31 -19.45 -5.35
CA ASP A 104 9.83 -20.15 -6.51
C ASP A 104 8.80 -21.16 -7.08
N ALA A 105 8.96 -21.53 -8.35
CA ALA A 105 8.06 -22.48 -9.03
C ALA A 105 8.01 -23.87 -8.35
N ASN A 106 9.08 -24.24 -7.64
CA ASN A 106 9.14 -25.44 -6.85
C ASN A 106 9.18 -25.09 -5.37
N VAL A 107 8.38 -25.80 -4.58
CA VAL A 107 8.52 -25.76 -3.13
C VAL A 107 9.84 -26.41 -2.77
N GLU A 108 10.74 -25.64 -2.16
CA GLU A 108 12.01 -26.17 -1.67
C GLU A 108 11.74 -27.35 -0.73
N SER A 109 12.50 -28.44 -0.94
CA SER A 109 12.44 -29.56 -0.02
C SER A 109 12.82 -29.06 1.37
N GLU A 110 11.98 -29.40 2.33
CA GLU A 110 12.23 -29.26 3.74
C GLU A 110 13.68 -29.67 4.12
N HIS A 111 14.33 -28.89 4.98
CA HIS A 111 15.71 -29.18 5.38
C HIS A 111 15.81 -30.56 6.03
N PRO A 112 16.92 -31.29 5.85
CA PRO A 112 17.06 -32.66 6.35
C PRO A 112 17.09 -32.75 7.88
N ILE A 113 17.56 -31.69 8.54
CA ILE A 113 17.71 -31.65 10.00
C ILE A 113 16.44 -31.07 10.61
N GLN A 114 15.60 -31.92 11.18
CA GLN A 114 14.33 -31.54 11.80
C GLN A 114 14.05 -32.28 13.10
N GLY A 115 13.02 -31.82 13.81
CA GLY A 115 12.51 -32.49 14.98
C GLY A 115 13.54 -32.58 16.10
N LYS A 116 13.73 -33.79 16.61
CA LYS A 116 14.66 -34.08 17.71
C LYS A 116 16.13 -33.91 17.30
N GLU A 117 16.46 -34.04 16.03
CA GLU A 117 17.84 -33.89 15.54
C GLU A 117 18.28 -32.42 15.52
N TRP A 118 17.32 -31.51 15.36
CA TRP A 118 17.58 -30.08 15.32
C TRP A 118 17.71 -29.51 16.74
N THR A 119 18.95 -29.47 17.23
CA THR A 119 19.31 -29.07 18.60
C THR A 119 20.00 -27.71 18.66
N ARG A 120 20.59 -27.27 17.54
CA ARG A 120 21.32 -26.00 17.43
C ARG A 120 20.91 -25.28 16.15
N LEU A 121 20.68 -23.97 16.24
CA LEU A 121 20.32 -23.13 15.10
C LEU A 121 21.38 -23.17 13.99
N ARG A 122 22.66 -23.25 14.35
CA ARG A 122 23.81 -23.31 13.41
C ARG A 122 23.77 -24.53 12.47
N GLN A 123 23.03 -25.60 12.81
CA GLN A 123 22.94 -26.80 11.98
C GLN A 123 22.28 -26.54 10.63
N ARG A 124 21.39 -25.54 10.56
CA ARG A 124 20.67 -25.19 9.33
C ARG A 124 21.42 -24.19 8.45
N GLY A 125 22.39 -23.47 9.02
CA GLY A 125 23.21 -22.52 8.30
C GLY A 125 24.07 -21.64 9.20
N ARG A 126 25.03 -20.95 8.59
CA ARG A 126 25.90 -19.98 9.29
C ARG A 126 25.21 -18.64 9.53
N ASN A 127 24.35 -18.23 8.60
CA ASN A 127 23.58 -16.98 8.65
C ASN A 127 22.07 -17.28 8.70
N PRO A 128 21.52 -17.63 9.88
CA PRO A 128 20.10 -17.94 10.00
C PRO A 128 19.23 -16.70 9.76
N SER A 129 18.07 -16.93 9.13
CA SER A 129 16.98 -15.95 9.03
C SER A 129 16.29 -15.77 10.39
N ALA A 130 15.54 -14.67 10.54
CA ALA A 130 14.61 -14.50 11.66
C ALA A 130 13.59 -15.66 11.72
N GLU A 131 13.06 -16.09 10.57
CA GLU A 131 12.15 -17.24 10.49
C GLU A 131 12.81 -18.55 10.94
N ASP A 132 14.11 -18.71 10.71
CA ASP A 132 14.82 -19.91 11.18
C ASP A 132 14.92 -19.95 12.70
N ALA A 133 15.15 -18.80 13.34
CA ALA A 133 15.16 -18.69 14.80
C ALA A 133 13.76 -18.96 15.39
N ILE A 134 12.70 -18.47 14.75
CA ILE A 134 11.31 -18.69 15.16
C ILE A 134 10.95 -20.18 15.04
N ARG A 135 11.21 -20.80 13.89
CA ARG A 135 11.00 -22.24 13.68
C ARG A 135 11.82 -23.08 14.65
N PHE A 136 13.04 -22.66 14.97
CA PHE A 136 13.87 -23.34 15.96
C PHE A 136 13.26 -23.26 17.37
N ALA A 137 12.72 -22.11 17.78
CA ALA A 137 12.03 -21.96 19.06
C ALA A 137 10.81 -22.90 19.15
N VAL A 138 10.00 -22.97 18.09
CA VAL A 138 8.84 -23.88 18.04
C VAL A 138 9.30 -25.34 18.07
N ASN A 139 10.36 -25.69 17.34
CA ASN A 139 10.93 -27.03 17.37
C ASN A 139 11.41 -27.46 18.75
N LEU A 140 12.10 -26.57 19.48
CA LEU A 140 12.51 -26.82 20.87
C LEU A 140 11.31 -27.03 21.80
N HIS A 141 10.22 -26.30 21.57
CA HIS A 141 9.00 -26.47 22.34
C HIS A 141 8.30 -27.80 22.07
N GLN A 142 8.18 -28.19 20.79
CA GLN A 142 7.42 -29.38 20.39
C GLN A 142 8.19 -30.69 20.56
N ASN A 143 9.50 -30.70 20.30
CA ASN A 143 10.28 -31.93 20.19
C ASN A 143 11.27 -32.15 21.34
N HIS A 144 11.60 -31.11 22.10
CA HIS A 144 12.56 -31.14 23.21
C HIS A 144 11.91 -30.83 24.57
N ASP A 145 10.58 -30.81 24.64
CA ASP A 145 9.78 -30.60 25.86
C ASP A 145 10.16 -29.33 26.66
N MET A 146 10.67 -28.30 25.97
CA MET A 146 10.99 -27.02 26.59
C MET A 146 9.74 -26.15 26.70
N SER A 147 9.62 -25.34 27.76
CA SER A 147 8.58 -24.30 27.79
C SER A 147 8.79 -23.29 26.67
N LEU A 148 7.72 -22.74 26.11
CA LEU A 148 7.80 -21.80 24.97
C LEU A 148 8.70 -20.59 25.28
N SER A 149 8.64 -20.07 26.52
CA SER A 149 9.48 -18.97 26.97
C SER A 149 10.97 -19.33 27.03
N SER A 150 11.30 -20.50 27.56
CA SER A 150 12.69 -21.01 27.64
C SER A 150 13.25 -21.33 26.25
N ALA A 151 12.43 -21.96 25.40
CA ALA A 151 12.75 -22.25 24.01
C ALA A 151 13.03 -20.97 23.22
N TYR A 152 12.18 -19.95 23.38
CA TYR A 152 12.35 -18.63 22.75
C TYR A 152 13.65 -17.95 23.20
N ALA A 153 13.90 -17.88 24.51
CA ALA A 153 15.12 -17.27 25.05
C ALA A 153 16.39 -17.97 24.51
N ARG A 154 16.37 -19.30 24.43
CA ARG A 154 17.47 -20.10 23.87
C ARG A 154 17.66 -19.84 22.37
N ALA A 155 16.57 -19.78 21.60
CA ALA A 155 16.62 -19.51 20.18
C ALA A 155 17.18 -18.11 19.88
N VAL A 156 16.70 -17.09 20.60
CA VAL A 156 17.16 -15.70 20.49
C VAL A 156 18.63 -15.57 20.87
N ALA A 157 19.08 -16.25 21.93
CA ALA A 157 20.49 -16.23 22.32
C ALA A 157 21.40 -16.80 21.22
N GLN A 158 21.02 -17.94 20.61
CA GLN A 158 21.76 -18.53 19.50
C GLN A 158 21.72 -17.67 18.23
N PHE A 159 20.57 -17.05 17.96
CA PHE A 159 20.43 -16.12 16.84
C PHE A 159 21.35 -14.90 17.00
N ARG A 160 21.36 -14.28 18.18
CA ARG A 160 22.25 -13.15 18.50
C ARG A 160 23.72 -13.53 18.41
N SER A 161 24.10 -14.73 18.90
CA SER A 161 25.48 -15.18 18.78
C SER A 161 25.93 -15.35 17.34
N LEU A 162 25.07 -15.92 16.48
CA LEU A 162 25.39 -16.10 15.06
C LEU A 162 25.41 -14.77 14.29
N ARG A 163 24.54 -13.82 14.65
CA ARG A 163 24.56 -12.45 14.09
C ARG A 163 25.86 -11.71 14.46
N ALA A 164 26.27 -11.77 15.72
CA ALA A 164 27.51 -11.16 16.18
C ALA A 164 28.74 -11.80 15.50
N GLU A 165 28.74 -13.13 15.34
CA GLU A 165 29.79 -13.82 14.60
C GLU A 165 29.86 -13.36 13.14
N HIS A 166 28.72 -13.21 12.47
CA HIS A 166 28.66 -12.74 11.09
C HIS A 166 29.16 -11.30 10.94
N GLU A 167 28.76 -10.41 11.85
CA GLU A 167 29.21 -9.02 11.87
C GLU A 167 30.73 -8.92 12.09
N ALA A 168 31.26 -9.66 13.07
CA ALA A 168 32.69 -9.74 13.32
C ALA A 168 33.46 -10.27 12.10
N ALA A 169 32.95 -11.31 11.44
CA ALA A 169 33.56 -11.86 10.23
C ALA A 169 33.54 -10.86 9.05
N THR A 170 32.44 -10.13 8.88
CA THR A 170 32.32 -9.10 7.83
C THR A 170 33.27 -7.93 8.10
N SER A 171 33.38 -7.48 9.35
CA SER A 171 34.31 -6.43 9.76
C SER A 171 35.77 -6.85 9.55
N ALA A 172 36.13 -8.07 9.97
CA ALA A 172 37.46 -8.62 9.76
C ALA A 172 37.81 -8.71 8.26
N ALA A 173 36.90 -9.25 7.44
CA ALA A 173 37.10 -9.34 5.99
C ALA A 173 37.31 -7.97 5.34
N LYS A 174 36.59 -6.94 5.79
CA LYS A 174 36.78 -5.56 5.34
C LYS A 174 38.15 -5.03 5.72
N MET A 175 38.56 -5.16 6.98
CA MET A 175 39.87 -4.70 7.46
C MET A 175 41.03 -5.40 6.73
N GLU A 176 40.92 -6.71 6.49
CA GLU A 176 41.91 -7.46 5.73
C GLU A 176 42.01 -6.95 4.29
N ALA A 177 40.88 -6.77 3.61
CA ALA A 177 40.87 -6.25 2.24
C ALA A 177 41.46 -4.83 2.16
N GLU A 178 41.13 -3.94 3.10
CA GLU A 178 41.74 -2.61 3.22
C GLU A 178 43.25 -2.67 3.45
N ALA A 179 43.73 -3.63 4.26
CA ALA A 179 45.16 -3.85 4.46
C ALA A 179 45.88 -4.31 3.17
N TYR A 180 45.18 -5.01 2.27
CA TYR A 180 45.67 -5.34 0.93
C TYR A 180 45.51 -4.20 -0.09
N GLY A 181 45.02 -3.03 0.33
CA GLY A 181 44.90 -1.84 -0.51
C GLY A 181 43.59 -1.73 -1.29
N THR A 182 42.57 -2.54 -0.98
CA THR A 182 41.24 -2.33 -1.58
C THR A 182 40.56 -1.11 -0.97
N ILE A 183 39.95 -0.27 -1.81
CA ILE A 183 39.19 0.90 -1.37
C ILE A 183 37.71 0.63 -1.63
N PHE A 184 36.89 0.61 -0.58
CA PHE A 184 35.44 0.43 -0.69
C PHE A 184 34.72 1.79 -0.67
N PRO A 185 33.75 2.03 -1.56
CA PRO A 185 32.84 3.16 -1.39
C PRO A 185 31.96 2.94 -0.15
N SER A 186 31.83 3.94 0.71
CA SER A 186 30.98 3.81 1.89
C SER A 186 29.50 4.03 1.54
N GLU A 187 28.61 3.34 2.25
CA GLU A 187 27.17 3.57 2.08
C GLU A 187 26.75 4.96 2.60
N THR A 188 27.51 5.51 3.56
CA THR A 188 27.33 6.87 4.07
C THR A 188 27.63 7.92 2.99
N ASP A 189 28.68 7.72 2.18
CA ASP A 189 28.98 8.63 1.07
C ASP A 189 27.85 8.58 0.03
N ARG A 190 27.36 7.37 -0.28
CA ARG A 190 26.20 7.20 -1.16
C ARG A 190 24.93 7.84 -0.62
N SER A 191 24.71 7.80 0.70
CA SER A 191 23.55 8.48 1.30
C SER A 191 23.70 10.00 1.18
N PHE A 192 24.87 10.56 1.46
CA PHE A 192 25.12 11.99 1.29
C PHE A 192 24.97 12.43 -0.17
N GLU A 193 25.46 11.66 -1.13
CA GLU A 193 25.27 11.97 -2.56
C GLU A 193 23.79 11.99 -2.95
N LYS A 194 22.97 11.10 -2.40
CA LYS A 194 21.52 11.07 -2.64
C LYS A 194 20.82 12.25 -1.98
N GLU A 195 21.20 12.58 -0.75
CA GLU A 195 20.68 13.73 -0.02
C GLU A 195 21.02 15.04 -0.73
N GLU A 196 22.26 15.20 -1.18
CA GLU A 196 22.72 16.39 -1.91
C GLU A 196 21.95 16.57 -3.22
N LYS A 197 21.78 15.50 -4.01
CA LYS A 197 20.96 15.52 -5.24
C LYS A 197 19.52 15.93 -4.95
N GLN A 198 18.92 15.41 -3.88
CA GLN A 198 17.57 15.77 -3.48
C GLN A 198 17.48 17.23 -3.05
N LEU A 199 18.41 17.71 -2.22
CA LEU A 199 18.45 19.08 -1.72
C LEU A 199 18.55 20.11 -2.84
N TYR A 200 19.46 19.92 -3.81
CA TYR A 200 19.56 20.86 -4.94
C TYR A 200 18.30 20.83 -5.81
N SER A 201 17.76 19.65 -6.11
CA SER A 201 16.54 19.53 -6.91
C SER A 201 15.33 20.24 -6.27
N GLU A 202 15.17 20.12 -4.95
CA GLU A 202 14.09 20.76 -4.21
C GLU A 202 14.32 22.25 -3.99
N ALA A 203 15.56 22.65 -3.72
CA ALA A 203 15.92 24.04 -3.51
C ALA A 203 15.68 24.87 -4.78
N ASP A 204 16.08 24.34 -5.93
CA ASP A 204 15.88 25.00 -7.22
C ASP A 204 14.39 25.17 -7.54
N GLN A 205 13.59 24.11 -7.35
CA GLN A 205 12.13 24.18 -7.55
C GLN A 205 11.46 25.16 -6.57
N LYS A 206 11.79 25.10 -5.28
CA LYS A 206 11.23 26.00 -4.26
C LYS A 206 11.68 27.45 -4.46
N ALA A 207 12.89 27.69 -4.96
CA ALA A 207 13.39 29.01 -5.29
C ALA A 207 12.66 29.61 -6.50
N LEU A 208 12.43 28.81 -7.54
CA LEU A 208 11.61 29.20 -8.70
C LEU A 208 10.16 29.49 -8.28
N ASP A 209 9.56 28.64 -7.47
CA ASP A 209 8.18 28.81 -6.99
C ASP A 209 8.05 30.00 -6.05
N ARG A 210 8.95 30.16 -5.08
CA ARG A 210 8.97 31.37 -4.23
C ARG A 210 9.25 32.60 -5.06
N GLY A 211 10.17 32.55 -6.02
CA GLY A 211 10.48 33.65 -6.93
C GLY A 211 9.26 34.04 -7.78
N ALA A 212 8.55 33.06 -8.32
CA ALA A 212 7.31 33.24 -9.07
C ALA A 212 6.19 33.79 -8.18
N LEU A 213 6.03 33.29 -6.96
CA LEU A 213 5.06 33.79 -5.98
C LEU A 213 5.40 35.21 -5.53
N ILE A 214 6.69 35.52 -5.31
CA ILE A 214 7.16 36.87 -4.99
C ILE A 214 6.95 37.81 -6.20
N ALA A 215 7.16 37.33 -7.42
CA ALA A 215 6.91 38.08 -8.65
C ALA A 215 5.42 38.32 -8.91
N GLN A 216 4.56 37.36 -8.56
CA GLN A 216 3.10 37.54 -8.60
C GLN A 216 2.61 38.50 -7.50
N LYS A 217 3.29 38.53 -6.35
CA LYS A 217 3.04 39.47 -5.24
C LYS A 217 3.68 40.85 -5.43
N ARG A 218 4.59 41.01 -6.39
CA ARG A 218 5.08 42.33 -6.80
C ARG A 218 3.91 43.05 -7.46
N TRP A 219 3.52 44.16 -6.84
CA TRP A 219 2.36 45.00 -7.15
C TRP A 219 1.98 44.97 -8.62
N LYS A 220 0.90 44.24 -8.94
CA LYS A 220 0.14 44.52 -10.15
C LYS A 220 -0.58 45.83 -9.88
N ALA A 221 -0.17 46.91 -10.54
CA ALA A 221 -0.97 48.12 -10.56
C ALA A 221 -2.33 47.73 -11.15
N ILE A 222 -3.37 47.72 -10.31
CA ILE A 222 -4.75 47.71 -10.79
C ILE A 222 -4.95 49.11 -11.36
N LEU A 223 -4.49 49.31 -12.59
CA LEU A 223 -4.90 50.44 -13.39
C LEU A 223 -6.35 50.16 -13.75
N ASP A 224 -7.27 50.85 -13.09
CA ASP A 224 -8.67 50.83 -13.45
C ASP A 224 -8.80 51.63 -14.77
N VAL A 225 -8.48 50.98 -15.90
CA VAL A 225 -8.44 51.60 -17.24
C VAL A 225 -9.84 52.04 -17.71
N GLN A 226 -10.89 51.72 -16.95
CA GLN A 226 -12.27 52.11 -17.22
C GLN A 226 -12.83 53.21 -16.31
N SER A 227 -12.01 53.90 -15.50
CA SER A 227 -12.40 55.22 -15.04
C SER A 227 -12.07 56.21 -16.16
N GLY A 228 -13.07 56.51 -16.99
CA GLY A 228 -12.96 57.50 -18.05
C GLY A 228 -12.28 58.75 -17.48
N MET A 229 -11.29 59.27 -18.22
CA MET A 229 -10.43 60.39 -17.87
C MET A 229 -11.26 61.66 -17.58
N GLY A 230 -11.91 61.67 -16.41
CA GLY A 230 -12.57 62.83 -15.84
C GLY A 230 -11.46 63.83 -15.59
N GLY A 231 -11.58 64.99 -16.23
CA GLY A 231 -10.55 66.03 -16.18
C GLY A 231 -10.09 66.25 -14.74
N TRP A 232 -8.77 66.29 -14.55
CA TRP A 232 -8.13 66.55 -13.27
C TRP A 232 -8.94 67.60 -12.50
N SER A 233 -9.53 67.21 -11.37
CA SER A 233 -10.51 68.03 -10.65
C SER A 233 -9.92 69.29 -9.98
N ARG A 234 -8.70 69.71 -10.36
CA ARG A 234 -7.87 70.78 -9.78
C ARG A 234 -7.88 70.86 -8.25
N GLY A 235 -8.14 69.74 -7.57
CA GLY A 235 -8.27 69.68 -6.11
C GLY A 235 -9.63 70.11 -5.56
N GLN A 236 -10.64 70.33 -6.41
CA GLN A 236 -12.00 70.64 -5.99
C GLN A 236 -12.65 69.49 -5.22
N ASP A 237 -12.45 68.25 -5.65
CA ASP A 237 -12.97 67.08 -4.91
C ASP A 237 -12.29 66.94 -3.55
N TYR A 238 -10.99 67.24 -3.48
CA TYR A 238 -10.26 67.27 -2.22
C TYR A 238 -10.78 68.37 -1.30
N MET A 239 -11.04 69.56 -1.83
CA MET A 239 -11.61 70.68 -1.07
C MET A 239 -13.05 70.40 -0.62
N SER A 240 -13.87 69.74 -1.44
CA SER A 240 -15.25 69.39 -1.07
C SER A 240 -15.28 68.32 0.03
N LEU A 241 -14.47 67.28 -0.09
CA LEU A 241 -14.30 66.24 0.95
C LEU A 241 -13.76 66.82 2.25
N TRP A 242 -12.82 67.78 2.16
CA TRP A 242 -12.28 68.47 3.32
C TRP A 242 -13.32 69.37 4.01
N GLN A 243 -14.13 70.11 3.24
CA GLN A 243 -15.23 70.92 3.77
C GLN A 243 -16.33 70.05 4.40
N GLN A 244 -16.56 68.85 3.86
CA GLN A 244 -17.46 67.85 4.43
C GLN A 244 -16.87 67.15 5.66
N GLY A 245 -15.65 67.50 6.08
CA GLY A 245 -15.00 66.99 7.29
C GLY A 245 -14.36 65.60 7.13
N VAL A 246 -14.33 65.05 5.92
CA VAL A 246 -13.71 63.75 5.62
C VAL A 246 -12.21 63.96 5.49
N ARG A 247 -11.46 63.51 6.50
CA ARG A 247 -9.99 63.55 6.46
C ARG A 247 -9.46 62.29 5.77
N PRO A 248 -8.40 62.40 4.94
CA PRO A 248 -7.76 61.22 4.37
C PRO A 248 -7.21 60.36 5.52
N SER A 249 -7.73 59.15 5.63
CA SER A 249 -7.23 58.18 6.61
C SER A 249 -5.97 57.54 6.05
N PHE A 250 -4.83 57.77 6.71
CA PHE A 250 -3.56 57.13 6.35
C PHE A 250 -3.35 55.78 7.06
N THR A 251 -4.37 55.26 7.75
CA THR A 251 -4.30 53.94 8.36
C THR A 251 -4.31 52.89 7.26
N GLN A 252 -3.26 52.08 7.17
CA GLN A 252 -3.31 50.86 6.38
C GLN A 252 -4.50 50.03 6.87
N VAL A 253 -5.47 49.81 5.98
CA VAL A 253 -6.57 48.90 6.25
C VAL A 253 -5.94 47.51 6.40
N PRO A 254 -6.02 46.86 7.57
CA PRO A 254 -5.56 45.48 7.67
C PRO A 254 -6.44 44.62 6.76
N ASP A 255 -5.82 43.68 6.04
CA ASP A 255 -6.34 42.86 4.92
C ASP A 255 -7.63 42.04 5.17
N GLY A 256 -8.37 42.28 6.25
CA GLY A 256 -9.55 41.51 6.64
C GLY A 256 -10.91 42.11 6.28
N ALA A 257 -10.99 43.28 5.64
CA ALA A 257 -12.27 43.99 5.45
C ALA A 257 -12.63 44.23 3.98
N LEU A 258 -12.68 43.19 3.16
CA LEU A 258 -13.37 43.20 1.86
C LEU A 258 -14.10 41.87 1.63
N GLY A 259 -15.33 41.79 2.14
CA GLY A 259 -16.28 40.70 1.87
C GLY A 259 -16.89 40.72 0.47
N THR A 260 -16.13 41.09 -0.56
CA THR A 260 -16.59 41.18 -1.95
C THR A 260 -15.80 40.29 -2.91
N SER A 261 -14.74 39.61 -2.43
CA SER A 261 -13.89 38.76 -3.27
C SER A 261 -14.48 37.38 -3.57
N GLU A 262 -15.33 36.83 -2.71
CA GLU A 262 -15.93 35.51 -2.92
C GLU A 262 -16.92 35.48 -4.09
N MET A 263 -17.72 36.54 -4.25
CA MET A 263 -18.68 36.67 -5.36
C MET A 263 -17.99 36.76 -6.72
N LEU A 264 -16.86 37.47 -6.81
CA LEU A 264 -16.08 37.59 -8.05
C LEU A 264 -15.36 36.29 -8.41
N GLN A 265 -14.94 35.50 -7.40
CA GLN A 265 -14.33 34.19 -7.61
C GLN A 265 -15.34 33.16 -8.15
N GLU A 266 -16.61 33.24 -7.75
CA GLU A 266 -17.66 32.38 -8.31
C GLU A 266 -17.99 32.73 -9.76
N GLU A 267 -18.06 34.02 -10.10
CA GLU A 267 -18.27 34.46 -11.47
C GLU A 267 -17.11 34.09 -12.41
N GLU A 268 -15.86 34.18 -11.94
CA GLU A 268 -14.69 33.73 -12.70
C GLU A 268 -14.68 32.21 -12.89
N ARG A 269 -15.07 31.44 -11.86
CA ARG A 269 -15.21 29.98 -11.96
C ARG A 269 -16.26 29.58 -12.99
N LEU A 270 -17.40 30.26 -13.01
CA LEU A 270 -18.48 30.02 -13.99
C LEU A 270 -18.05 30.41 -15.41
N LYS A 271 -17.29 31.50 -15.58
CA LYS A 271 -16.71 31.89 -16.87
C LYS A 271 -15.70 30.86 -17.37
N ILE A 272 -14.82 30.35 -16.51
CA ILE A 272 -13.85 29.30 -16.85
C ILE A 272 -14.56 27.98 -17.21
N GLN A 273 -15.67 27.66 -16.54
CA GLN A 273 -16.48 26.49 -16.87
C GLN A 273 -17.20 26.62 -18.22
N ALA A 274 -17.72 27.81 -18.54
CA ALA A 274 -18.32 28.14 -19.83
C ALA A 274 -17.29 28.18 -20.98
N GLU A 275 -16.05 28.59 -20.70
CA GLU A 275 -14.95 28.57 -21.67
C GLU A 275 -14.41 27.15 -21.91
N ARG A 276 -14.51 26.26 -20.92
CA ARG A 276 -14.20 24.83 -21.07
C ARG A 276 -15.25 24.08 -21.88
N SER A 277 -16.52 24.48 -21.80
CA SER A 277 -17.61 23.84 -22.57
C SER A 277 -17.71 24.35 -24.01
N SER A 278 -17.15 25.53 -24.33
CA SER A 278 -17.15 26.11 -25.68
C SER A 278 -15.92 25.77 -26.53
N ARG A 279 -14.89 25.13 -25.95
CA ARG A 279 -13.73 24.67 -26.71
C ARG A 279 -14.09 23.44 -27.57
N PRO A 280 -13.77 23.44 -28.88
CA PRO A 280 -13.93 22.24 -29.70
C PRO A 280 -13.03 21.11 -29.15
N PRO A 281 -13.42 19.83 -29.32
CA PRO A 281 -12.62 18.71 -28.85
C PRO A 281 -11.24 18.77 -29.50
N VAL A 282 -10.20 18.81 -28.66
CA VAL A 282 -8.81 18.71 -29.11
C VAL A 282 -8.59 17.28 -29.57
N ASP A 283 -8.18 17.11 -30.84
CA ASP A 283 -7.75 15.81 -31.38
C ASP A 283 -6.69 15.20 -30.46
N GLN A 284 -7.02 14.07 -29.83
CA GLN A 284 -6.06 13.29 -29.06
C GLN A 284 -5.06 12.66 -30.02
N VAL A 285 -3.84 13.17 -30.01
CA VAL A 285 -2.69 12.55 -30.66
C VAL A 285 -2.17 11.47 -29.70
N ASP A 286 -2.36 10.20 -30.05
CA ASP A 286 -1.72 9.08 -29.34
C ASP A 286 -0.19 9.25 -29.39
N PHE A 287 0.51 8.72 -28.37
CA PHE A 287 1.98 8.76 -28.15
C PHE A 287 2.85 8.29 -29.35
N MET A 288 2.24 7.82 -30.44
CA MET A 288 2.88 7.33 -31.66
C MET A 288 2.60 8.20 -32.91
N GLY A 289 1.94 9.36 -32.78
CA GLY A 289 1.85 10.37 -33.86
C GLY A 289 0.96 10.01 -35.07
N VAL A 290 0.04 9.05 -34.93
CA VAL A 290 -0.87 8.65 -36.03
C VAL A 290 -2.27 9.22 -35.80
N ARG A 291 -2.77 10.02 -36.76
CA ARG A 291 -4.13 10.59 -36.74
C ARG A 291 -5.15 9.49 -37.08
N ARG A 292 -6.09 9.19 -36.17
CA ARG A 292 -7.24 8.32 -36.47
C ARG A 292 -8.36 9.17 -37.05
N THR A 293 -8.66 8.99 -38.33
CA THR A 293 -9.89 9.50 -38.95
C THR A 293 -11.05 8.57 -38.59
N THR A 294 -11.97 9.01 -37.75
CA THR A 294 -13.25 8.34 -37.49
C THR A 294 -14.26 8.68 -38.59
N GLN A 295 -14.87 7.67 -39.22
CA GLN A 295 -16.17 7.78 -39.89
C GLN A 295 -17.30 7.73 -38.87
#